data_AF-A0A2V8K3R1-F1
#
_entry.id   AF-A0A2V8K3R1-F1
#
_cell.length_a   1.000
_cell.length_b   1.000
_cell.length_c   1.000
_cell.angle_alpha   90.00
_cell.angle_beta   90.00
_cell.angle_gamma   90.00
#
_symmetry.space_group_name_H-M   'P 1'
#
loop_
_entity.id
_entity.type
_entity.pdbx_description
1 polymer ?
#
loop_
_entity_poly.entity_id
_entity_poly.type
_entity_poly.pdbx_seq_one_letter_code
_entity_poly.pdbx_strand_id
1 'polypeptide(L)'
;MKRILVACMAVSLGVCVIASLFFVGHAQSLPAPTVDRVGFPAGYQDAFKLLYVFDNYQNRQIRKVYGNDVAASVTPGQVFNFPYGSIVLFENYTVKE
;
A
#
# COMPACT_ATOMS: atom_id res chain seq x y z
N MET A 1 -0.43 20.26 -43.35
CA MET A 1 0.01 19.12 -42.51
C MET A 1 1.06 19.52 -41.47
N LYS A 2 2.25 20.01 -41.83
CA LYS A 2 3.32 20.38 -40.86
C LYS A 2 2.91 21.41 -39.78
N ARG A 3 2.13 22.44 -40.14
CA ARG A 3 1.67 23.48 -39.20
C ARG A 3 0.66 22.98 -38.15
N ILE A 4 -0.20 22.04 -38.54
CA ILE A 4 -1.21 21.45 -37.64
C ILE A 4 -0.51 20.49 -36.65
N LEU A 5 0.49 19.74 -37.12
CA LEU A 5 1.28 18.83 -36.28
C LEU A 5 2.03 19.59 -35.17
N VAL A 6 2.64 20.73 -35.51
CA VAL A 6 3.38 21.58 -34.55
C VAL A 6 2.44 22.20 -33.52
N ALA A 7 1.24 22.64 -33.94
CA ALA A 7 0.23 23.16 -33.03
C ALA A 7 -0.27 22.09 -32.05
N CYS A 8 -0.55 20.87 -32.51
CA CYS A 8 -0.93 19.76 -31.64
C CYS A 8 0.17 19.42 -30.64
N MET A 9 1.43 19.41 -31.06
CA MET A 9 2.58 19.11 -30.19
C MET A 9 2.75 20.16 -29.08
N ALA A 10 2.60 21.45 -29.43
CA ALA A 10 2.69 22.55 -28.47
C ALA A 10 1.54 22.50 -27.44
N VAL A 11 0.32 22.18 -27.88
CA VAL A 11 -0.84 22.00 -26.98
C VAL A 11 -0.61 20.81 -26.04
N SER A 12 -0.15 19.66 -26.54
CA SER A 12 0.14 18.51 -25.68
C SER A 12 1.23 18.77 -24.64
N LEU A 13 2.28 19.52 -24.99
CA LEU A 13 3.30 19.93 -24.02
C LEU A 13 2.71 20.87 -22.96
N GLY A 14 1.88 21.84 -23.38
CA GLY A 14 1.23 22.77 -22.45
C GLY A 14 0.33 22.06 -21.43
N VAL A 15 -0.46 21.08 -21.88
CA VAL A 15 -1.34 20.30 -20.99
C VAL A 15 -0.52 19.45 -20.00
N CYS A 16 0.56 18.81 -20.45
CA CYS A 16 1.42 18.02 -19.56
C CYS A 16 2.08 18.88 -18.48
N VAL A 17 2.57 20.08 -18.84
CA VAL A 17 3.22 20.99 -17.89
C VAL A 17 2.21 21.51 -16.85
N ILE A 18 1.01 21.88 -17.26
CA ILE A 18 -0.04 22.34 -16.34
C ILE A 18 -0.48 21.19 -15.41
N ALA A 19 -0.66 19.98 -15.93
CA ALA A 19 -1.04 18.81 -15.13
C ALA A 19 -0.01 18.49 -14.02
N SER A 20 1.29 18.67 -14.30
CA SER A 20 2.34 18.46 -13.29
C SER A 20 2.34 19.48 -12.16
N LEU A 21 1.81 20.70 -12.36
CA LEU A 21 1.76 21.75 -11.32
C LEU A 21 0.68 21.50 -10.25
N PHE A 22 -0.29 20.64 -10.53
CA PHE A 22 -1.36 20.27 -9.58
C PHE A 22 -1.08 18.98 -8.82
N PHE A 23 0.09 18.36 -9.02
CA PHE A 23 0.45 17.13 -8.31
C PHE A 23 0.96 17.46 -6.90
N VAL A 24 0.04 17.65 -5.96
CA VAL A 24 0.38 17.82 -4.54
C VAL A 24 0.57 16.43 -3.91
N GLY A 25 1.82 15.97 -3.86
CA GLY A 25 2.19 14.81 -3.06
C GLY A 25 1.95 15.10 -1.58
N HIS A 26 0.94 14.50 -0.98
CA HIS A 26 0.66 14.63 0.46
C HIS A 26 1.65 13.76 1.24
N ALA A 27 2.87 14.26 1.43
CA ALA A 27 3.80 13.71 2.41
C ALA A 27 3.34 14.15 3.81
N GLN A 28 2.35 13.45 4.37
CA GLN A 28 1.94 13.69 5.74
C GLN A 28 3.07 13.29 6.69
N SER A 29 3.50 14.21 7.56
CA SER A 29 4.34 13.86 8.70
C SER A 29 3.50 13.04 9.68
N LEU A 30 3.72 11.73 9.72
CA LEU A 30 3.09 10.85 10.67
C LEU A 30 3.88 10.90 11.99
N PRO A 31 3.22 11.04 13.15
CA PRO A 31 3.94 10.98 14.42
C PRO A 31 4.63 9.63 14.54
N ALA A 32 5.94 9.65 14.79
CA ALA A 32 6.67 8.44 15.13
C ALA A 32 6.01 7.79 16.35
N PRO A 33 5.84 6.46 16.39
CA PRO A 33 5.38 5.78 17.59
C PRO A 33 6.25 6.18 18.78
N THR A 34 5.63 6.70 19.84
CA THR A 34 6.32 7.05 21.10
C THR A 34 6.55 5.84 21.99
N VAL A 35 6.02 4.68 21.61
CA VAL A 35 6.14 3.40 22.30
C VAL A 35 6.80 2.42 21.35
N ASP A 36 7.87 1.78 21.83
CA ASP A 36 8.51 0.67 21.13
C ASP A 36 7.57 -0.54 21.11
N ARG A 37 7.07 -0.88 19.92
CA ARG A 37 6.27 -2.08 19.64
C ARG A 37 7.05 -3.08 18.79
N VAL A 38 8.37 -2.97 18.70
CA VAL A 38 9.26 -3.87 17.92
C VAL A 38 9.45 -5.21 18.65
N GLY A 39 8.40 -5.70 19.30
CA GLY A 39 8.30 -7.08 19.75
C GLY A 39 7.68 -7.93 18.65
N PHE A 40 8.18 -9.14 18.45
CA PHE A 40 7.48 -10.13 17.64
C PHE A 40 6.16 -10.47 18.38
N PRO A 41 4.97 -10.24 17.81
CA PRO A 41 3.72 -10.37 18.54
C PRO A 41 3.44 -11.84 18.86
N ALA A 42 3.94 -12.37 19.97
CA ALA A 42 3.75 -13.79 20.32
C ALA A 42 2.27 -14.22 20.25
N GLY A 43 2.01 -15.39 19.66
CA GLY A 43 0.65 -15.89 19.48
C GLY A 43 -0.18 -15.16 18.41
N TYR A 44 0.41 -14.34 17.53
CA TYR A 44 -0.32 -13.64 16.46
C TYR A 44 -1.15 -14.57 15.58
N GLN A 45 -0.73 -15.82 15.37
CA GLN A 45 -1.47 -16.77 14.56
C GLN A 45 -2.87 -17.07 15.14
N ASP A 46 -3.02 -16.96 16.47
CA ASP A 46 -4.28 -17.18 17.19
C ASP A 46 -5.00 -15.86 17.52
N ALA A 47 -4.23 -14.82 17.85
CA ALA A 47 -4.76 -13.54 18.33
C ALA A 47 -5.10 -12.56 17.19
N PHE A 48 -4.48 -12.68 16.02
CA PHE A 48 -4.75 -11.81 14.88
C PHE A 48 -5.66 -12.51 13.88
N LYS A 49 -6.41 -11.73 13.11
CA LYS A 49 -7.26 -12.23 12.03
C LYS A 49 -6.44 -12.37 10.77
N LEU A 50 -6.62 -13.50 10.07
CA LEU A 50 -6.08 -13.67 8.73
C LEU A 50 -6.82 -12.70 7.79
N LEU A 51 -6.07 -11.77 7.18
CA LEU A 51 -6.62 -10.82 6.21
C LEU A 51 -6.64 -11.45 4.82
N TYR A 52 -5.51 -12.00 4.37
CA TYR A 52 -5.43 -12.74 3.12
C TYR A 52 -4.21 -13.66 3.05
N VAL A 53 -4.30 -14.66 2.18
CA VAL A 53 -3.17 -15.45 1.69
C VAL A 53 -3.02 -15.15 0.21
N PHE A 54 -1.79 -14.88 -0.22
CA PHE A 54 -1.46 -14.72 -1.63
C PHE A 54 -0.31 -15.62 -1.99
N ASP A 55 -0.61 -16.66 -2.76
CA ASP A 55 0.40 -17.51 -3.39
C ASP A 55 0.82 -16.89 -4.72
N ASN A 56 2.10 -16.52 -4.80
CA ASN A 56 2.73 -16.07 -6.02
C ASN A 56 3.79 -17.10 -6.43
N TYR A 57 3.34 -18.09 -7.18
CA TYR A 57 4.21 -19.13 -7.73
C TYR A 57 5.36 -18.55 -8.57
N GLN A 58 5.10 -17.52 -9.38
CA GLN A 58 6.13 -16.89 -10.23
C GLN A 58 7.27 -16.31 -9.41
N ASN A 59 6.94 -15.73 -8.25
CA ASN A 59 7.93 -15.18 -7.32
C ASN A 59 8.41 -16.23 -6.28
N ARG A 60 7.99 -17.49 -6.41
CA ARG A 60 8.22 -18.60 -5.45
C ARG A 60 7.92 -18.22 -4.01
N GLN A 61 6.84 -17.46 -3.82
CA GLN A 61 6.52 -16.84 -2.55
C GLN A 61 5.06 -17.01 -2.17
N ILE A 62 4.82 -17.46 -0.94
CA ILE A 62 3.50 -17.41 -0.29
C ILE A 62 3.53 -16.30 0.75
N ARG A 63 2.57 -15.39 0.67
CA ARG A 63 2.39 -14.28 1.59
C ARG A 63 1.17 -14.54 2.44
N LYS A 64 1.34 -14.59 3.75
CA LYS A 64 0.24 -14.73 4.71
C LYS A 64 0.18 -13.47 5.56
N VAL A 65 -0.94 -12.77 5.49
CA VAL A 65 -1.07 -11.44 6.08
C VAL A 65 -2.12 -11.46 7.17
N TYR A 66 -1.74 -11.03 8.36
CA TYR A 66 -2.60 -10.96 9.54
C TYR A 66 -2.78 -9.51 9.99
N GLY A 67 -3.89 -9.25 10.66
CA GLY A 67 -4.18 -7.97 11.30
C GLY A 67 -4.70 -8.18 12.71
N ASN A 68 -4.27 -7.34 13.66
CA ASN A 68 -4.96 -7.25 14.95
C ASN A 68 -6.41 -6.78 14.76
N ASP A 69 -7.22 -6.79 15.81
CA ASP A 69 -8.65 -6.41 15.71
C ASP A 69 -8.87 -5.02 15.11
N VAL A 70 -7.98 -4.06 15.40
CA VAL A 70 -8.04 -2.70 14.85
C VAL A 70 -7.80 -2.72 13.34
N ALA A 71 -6.74 -3.39 12.88
CA ALA A 71 -6.45 -3.48 11.45
C ALA A 71 -7.54 -4.26 10.69
N ALA A 72 -8.09 -5.32 11.30
CA ALA A 72 -9.13 -6.14 10.70
C ALA A 72 -10.52 -5.50 10.70
N SER A 73 -10.69 -4.32 11.32
CA SER A 73 -11.92 -3.52 11.23
C SER A 73 -12.06 -2.81 9.88
N VAL A 74 -10.98 -2.68 9.12
CA VAL A 74 -10.97 -2.04 7.81
C VAL A 74 -11.68 -2.93 6.79
N THR A 75 -12.64 -2.34 6.08
CA THR A 75 -13.39 -3.04 5.03
C THR A 75 -12.85 -2.70 3.64
N PRO A 76 -13.19 -3.48 2.59
CA PRO A 76 -12.81 -3.15 1.21
C PRO A 76 -13.28 -1.78 0.71
N GLY A 77 -14.31 -1.18 1.33
CA GLY A 77 -14.75 0.20 1.03
C GLY A 77 -13.84 1.28 1.61
N GLN A 78 -12.86 0.91 2.44
CA GLN A 78 -11.94 1.80 3.15
C GLN A 78 -10.48 1.38 2.91
N VAL A 79 -10.16 1.02 1.67
CA VAL A 79 -8.85 0.48 1.32
C VAL A 79 -7.72 1.38 1.85
N PHE A 80 -6.76 0.76 2.54
CA PHE A 80 -5.57 1.40 3.13
C PHE A 80 -5.83 2.44 4.24
N ASN A 81 -7.08 2.62 4.70
CA ASN A 81 -7.39 3.51 5.82
C ASN A 81 -7.30 2.78 7.16
N PHE A 82 -6.09 2.35 7.53
CA PHE A 82 -5.83 1.67 8.81
C PHE A 82 -5.87 2.67 9.99
N PRO A 83 -6.74 2.46 11.00
CA PRO A 83 -6.77 3.32 12.17
C PRO A 83 -5.47 3.26 12.98
N TYR A 84 -5.19 4.31 13.75
CA TYR A 84 -4.06 4.31 14.70
C TYR A 84 -4.15 3.10 15.65
N GLY A 85 -3.02 2.41 15.85
CA GLY A 85 -2.97 1.16 16.63
C GLY A 85 -3.20 -0.11 15.82
N SER A 86 -3.44 0.00 14.50
CA SER A 86 -3.39 -1.14 13.59
C SER A 86 -2.01 -1.79 13.59
N ILE A 87 -1.99 -3.13 13.64
CA ILE A 87 -0.80 -3.94 13.43
C ILE A 87 -1.10 -4.88 12.27
N VAL A 88 -0.29 -4.80 11.21
CA VAL A 88 -0.34 -5.72 10.07
C VAL A 88 0.95 -6.54 10.10
N LEU A 89 0.81 -7.86 10.20
CA LEU A 89 1.93 -8.80 10.21
C LEU A 89 1.98 -9.56 8.89
N PHE A 90 3.19 -9.72 8.38
CA PHE A 90 3.46 -10.36 7.12
C PHE A 90 4.38 -11.57 7.32
N GLU A 91 3.86 -12.78 7.14
CA GLU A 91 4.68 -13.98 7.03
C GLU A 91 5.00 -14.25 5.56
N ASN A 92 6.27 -14.52 5.31
CA ASN A 92 6.75 -14.90 3.99
C ASN A 92 7.25 -16.34 4.02
N TYR A 93 6.79 -17.14 3.06
CA TYR A 93 7.25 -18.50 2.88
C TYR A 93 7.74 -18.69 1.46
N THR A 94 8.77 -19.53 1.31
CA THR A 94 9.14 -20.07 0.01
C THR A 94 8.11 -21.13 -0.39
N VAL A 95 7.66 -21.10 -1.65
CA VAL A 95 6.84 -22.17 -2.23
C VAL A 95 7.65 -23.48 -2.24
N LYS A 96 7.04 -24.60 -1.83
CA LYS A 96 7.63 -25.94 -1.95
C LYS A 96 6.99 -26.66 -3.14
N GLU A 97 7.83 -27.31 -3.94
CA GLU A 97 7.45 -28.17 -5.07
C GLU A 97 7.18 -29.61 -4.61
#